data_AF-A0A819PWY3-F1
#
_entry.id   AF-A0A819PWY3-F1
#
_cell.length_a   1.000
_cell.length_b   1.000
_cell.length_c   1.000
_cell.angle_alpha   90.00
_cell.angle_beta   90.00
_cell.angle_gamma   90.00
#
_symmetry.space_group_name_H-M   'P 1'
#
loop_
_entity.id
_entity.type
_entity.pdbx_description
1 polymer ?
#
loop_
_entity_poly.entity_id
_entity_poly.type
_entity_poly.pdbx_seq_one_letter_code
_entity_poly.pdbx_strand_id
1 'polypeptide(L)'
;QWNAGCRVAYPDKNPTSPGKPLLWWIDWEDNDTKVVEQLQISYPQLEIRFTPTFKETQVYLKDHAEDIRLQQKKVVISRGRYFKESKNVIDVVHLLNEFNLDVPLGVYTRDRVELKKKLPNIPEQVQVVDKRQDLLNFVKDKLNL
;
A
#
# COMPACT_ATOMS: atom_id res chain seq x y z
N GLN A 1 30.51 -11.32 12.82
CA GLN A 1 30.20 -10.78 11.48
C GLN A 1 28.69 -10.80 11.34
N TRP A 2 28.04 -9.64 11.42
CA TRP A 2 26.59 -9.52 11.32
C TRP A 2 26.27 -9.03 9.91
N ASN A 3 25.51 -9.82 9.14
CA ASN A 3 25.03 -9.43 7.83
C ASN A 3 24.12 -8.21 7.96
N ALA A 4 24.43 -7.17 7.20
CA ALA A 4 23.64 -5.96 7.07
C ALA A 4 22.24 -6.32 6.56
N GLY A 5 21.31 -6.49 7.50
CA GLY A 5 19.89 -6.53 7.18
C GLY A 5 19.53 -5.24 6.46
N CYS A 6 18.89 -5.36 5.29
CA CYS A 6 18.26 -4.26 4.62
C CYS A 6 17.28 -3.61 5.60
N ARG A 7 17.71 -2.51 6.23
CA ARG A 7 16.78 -1.58 6.87
C ARG A 7 16.00 -0.98 5.73
N VAL A 8 14.77 -1.44 5.52
CA VAL A 8 13.81 -0.71 4.70
C VAL A 8 13.74 0.69 5.31
N ALA A 9 14.12 1.70 4.53
CA ALA A 9 14.16 3.07 5.02
C ALA A 9 12.74 3.49 5.45
N TYR A 10 12.60 3.85 6.73
CA TYR A 10 11.44 4.51 7.34
C TYR A 10 10.95 5.68 6.47
N PRO A 11 9.66 6.08 6.56
CA PRO A 11 9.03 6.97 5.59
C PRO A 11 9.88 8.21 5.38
N ASP A 12 10.59 8.17 4.27
CA ASP A 12 11.26 9.32 3.73
C ASP A 12 10.09 10.26 3.40
N LYS A 13 9.96 11.37 4.16
CA LYS A 13 8.95 12.43 3.92
C LYS A 13 9.18 13.15 2.59
N ASN A 14 10.10 12.62 1.78
CA ASN A 14 10.42 13.12 0.48
C ASN A 14 9.25 12.87 -0.47
N PRO A 15 8.93 13.85 -1.31
CA PRO A 15 7.91 13.73 -2.34
C PRO A 15 8.21 12.53 -3.25
N THR A 16 7.17 11.99 -3.87
CA THR A 16 7.37 10.93 -4.85
C THR A 16 8.04 11.46 -6.11
N SER A 17 8.99 10.71 -6.68
CA SER A 17 9.69 11.15 -7.90
C SER A 17 8.73 11.05 -9.08
N PRO A 18 8.40 12.14 -9.79
CA PRO A 18 7.47 12.09 -10.90
C PRO A 18 7.92 11.09 -11.98
N GLY A 19 7.00 10.23 -12.42
CA GLY A 19 7.22 9.30 -13.55
C GLY A 19 7.75 7.92 -13.18
N LYS A 20 7.97 7.63 -11.89
CA LYS A 20 8.32 6.27 -11.43
C LYS A 20 7.05 5.49 -11.04
N PRO A 21 6.97 4.18 -11.30
CA PRO A 21 5.91 3.36 -10.73
C PRO A 21 5.93 3.46 -9.21
N LEU A 22 4.78 3.63 -8.58
CA LEU A 22 4.64 3.77 -7.14
C LEU A 22 3.88 2.59 -6.54
N LEU A 23 4.50 1.88 -5.61
CA LEU A 23 3.82 1.01 -4.65
C LEU A 23 3.71 1.75 -3.32
N TRP A 24 2.49 2.05 -2.90
CA TRP A 24 2.24 2.66 -1.60
C TRP A 24 1.62 1.65 -0.63
N TRP A 25 2.31 1.37 0.46
CA TRP A 25 1.95 0.34 1.43
C TRP A 25 1.55 0.95 2.77
N ILE A 26 0.29 0.77 3.13
CA ILE A 26 -0.32 1.30 4.35
C ILE A 26 -0.45 0.18 5.38
N ASP A 27 0.67 -0.18 6.01
CA ASP A 27 0.75 -1.25 7.01
C ASP A 27 1.98 -1.08 7.91
N TRP A 28 1.92 -1.67 9.11
CA TRP A 28 3.10 -1.84 9.96
C TRP A 28 3.95 -2.97 9.41
N GLU A 29 5.26 -2.85 9.56
CA GLU A 29 6.29 -3.60 8.82
C GLU A 29 6.35 -5.12 9.07
N ASP A 30 5.49 -5.69 9.91
CA ASP A 30 5.87 -6.89 10.64
C ASP A 30 5.45 -8.25 10.04
N ASN A 31 4.99 -8.33 8.79
CA ASN A 31 4.62 -9.64 8.23
C ASN A 31 5.05 -10.00 6.81
N ASP A 32 5.35 -9.05 5.92
CA ASP A 32 5.63 -9.38 4.52
C ASP A 32 6.67 -8.48 3.82
N THR A 33 7.70 -8.05 4.57
CA THR A 33 8.91 -7.39 4.03
C THR A 33 9.52 -8.13 2.84
N LYS A 34 9.41 -9.46 2.79
CA LYS A 34 9.92 -10.27 1.66
C LYS A 34 9.33 -9.91 0.29
N VAL A 35 8.06 -9.48 0.23
CA VAL A 35 7.44 -9.05 -1.04
C VAL A 35 8.08 -7.74 -1.50
N VAL A 36 8.24 -6.81 -0.57
CA VAL A 36 8.87 -5.51 -0.80
C VAL A 36 10.31 -5.71 -1.24
N GLU A 37 11.09 -6.50 -0.50
CA GLU A 37 12.48 -6.85 -0.84
C GLU A 37 12.58 -7.45 -2.24
N GLN A 38 11.73 -8.44 -2.57
CA GLN A 38 11.71 -9.06 -3.88
C GLN A 38 11.39 -8.06 -5.00
N LEU A 39 10.43 -7.17 -4.76
CA LEU A 39 10.05 -6.12 -5.72
C LEU A 39 11.18 -5.09 -5.90
N GLN A 40 11.85 -4.67 -4.83
CA GLN A 40 12.98 -3.74 -4.90
C GLN A 40 14.16 -4.33 -5.66
N ILE A 41 14.46 -5.62 -5.45
CA ILE A 41 15.52 -6.33 -6.17
C ILE A 41 15.17 -6.46 -7.65
N SER A 42 13.92 -6.84 -7.96
CA SER A 42 13.50 -7.12 -9.34
C SER A 42 13.24 -5.84 -10.15
N TYR A 43 12.86 -4.75 -9.48
CA TYR A 43 12.45 -3.48 -10.09
C TYR A 43 13.07 -2.30 -9.34
N PRO A 44 14.37 -2.01 -9.52
CA PRO A 44 15.06 -0.92 -8.81
C PRO A 44 14.48 0.49 -9.08
N GLN A 45 13.73 0.65 -10.18
CA GLN A 45 13.01 1.87 -10.53
C GLN A 45 11.68 2.05 -9.78
N LEU A 46 11.17 0.99 -9.14
CA LEU A 46 9.93 1.02 -8.37
C LEU A 46 10.14 1.88 -7.13
N GLU A 47 9.32 2.90 -6.98
CA GLU A 47 9.25 3.65 -5.76
C GLU A 47 8.32 2.95 -4.77
N ILE A 48 8.79 2.71 -3.55
CA ILE A 48 7.98 2.12 -2.49
C ILE A 48 7.85 3.11 -1.34
N ARG A 49 6.62 3.38 -0.94
CA ARG A 49 6.29 4.26 0.19
C ARG A 49 5.56 3.49 1.26
N PHE A 50 5.89 3.77 2.52
CA PHE A 50 5.23 3.17 3.68
C PHE A 50 4.54 4.24 4.51
N THR A 51 3.28 4.01 4.86
CA THR A 51 2.57 4.79 5.88
C THR A 51 1.97 3.84 6.91
N PRO A 52 2.69 3.57 8.02
CA PRO A 52 2.28 2.59 9.03
C PRO A 52 0.85 2.74 9.57
N THR A 53 0.35 3.98 9.67
CA THR A 53 -0.97 4.27 10.27
C THR A 53 -1.91 4.96 9.29
N PHE A 54 -3.21 4.87 9.56
CA PHE A 54 -4.20 5.64 8.83
C PHE A 54 -3.95 7.14 9.01
N LYS A 55 -3.63 7.58 10.23
CA LYS A 55 -3.27 8.97 10.52
C LYS A 55 -2.05 9.45 9.72
N GLU A 56 -0.99 8.66 9.62
CA GLU A 56 0.18 9.01 8.81
C GLU A 56 -0.15 9.07 7.32
N THR A 57 -1.02 8.18 6.84
CA THR A 57 -1.56 8.22 5.48
C THR A 57 -2.28 9.53 5.21
N GLN A 58 -3.15 9.97 6.14
CA GLN A 58 -3.85 11.25 6.02
C GLN A 58 -2.88 12.44 6.00
N VAL A 59 -1.86 12.43 6.85
CA VAL A 59 -0.84 13.49 6.88
C VAL A 59 -0.08 13.52 5.56
N TYR A 60 0.36 12.36 5.07
CA TYR A 60 1.11 12.24 3.82
C TYR A 60 0.32 12.76 2.61
N LEU A 61 -0.97 12.45 2.52
CA LEU A 61 -1.82 12.91 1.42
C LEU A 61 -2.02 14.43 1.40
N LYS A 62 -2.08 15.08 2.57
CA LYS A 62 -2.18 16.55 2.63
C LYS A 62 -1.01 17.24 1.95
N ASP A 63 0.17 16.65 2.05
CA ASP A 63 1.40 17.25 1.56
C ASP A 63 1.76 16.77 0.13
N HIS A 64 1.31 15.58 -0.29
CA HIS A 64 1.82 14.89 -1.49
C HIS A 64 0.75 14.35 -2.46
N ALA A 65 -0.54 14.64 -2.26
CA ALA A 65 -1.58 14.09 -3.15
C ALA A 65 -1.39 14.46 -4.63
N GLU A 66 -0.94 15.67 -4.94
CA GLU A 66 -0.65 16.09 -6.32
C GLU A 66 0.47 15.24 -6.95
N ASP A 67 1.57 15.03 -6.21
CA ASP A 67 2.71 14.23 -6.67
C ASP A 67 2.26 12.80 -6.99
N ILE A 68 1.46 12.20 -6.10
CA ILE A 68 0.89 10.86 -6.30
C ILE A 68 -0.04 10.86 -7.52
N ARG A 69 -0.87 11.90 -7.70
CA ARG A 69 -1.79 11.98 -8.84
C ARG A 69 -1.03 11.97 -10.15
N LEU A 70 0.09 12.70 -10.23
CA LEU A 70 0.96 12.79 -11.41
C LEU A 70 1.73 11.50 -11.72
N GLN A 71 1.75 10.51 -10.82
CA GLN A 71 2.35 9.21 -11.11
C GLN A 71 1.55 8.46 -12.18
N GLN A 72 2.25 8.04 -13.24
CA GLN A 72 1.65 7.30 -14.36
C GLN A 72 1.15 5.92 -13.94
N LYS A 73 1.84 5.27 -13.00
CA LYS A 73 1.48 3.95 -12.49
C LYS A 73 1.60 3.95 -10.98
N LYS A 74 0.53 3.58 -10.30
CA LYS A 74 0.43 3.61 -8.85
C LYS A 74 -0.51 2.52 -8.36
N VAL A 75 -0.17 1.91 -7.23
CA VAL A 75 -1.00 0.91 -6.54
C VAL A 75 -0.88 1.11 -5.04
N VAL A 76 -1.98 0.94 -4.34
CA VAL A 76 -2.03 1.00 -2.88
C VAL A 76 -2.26 -0.40 -2.32
N ILE A 77 -1.48 -0.79 -1.32
CA ILE A 77 -1.74 -1.97 -0.48
C ILE A 77 -2.11 -1.46 0.91
N SER A 78 -3.21 -1.96 1.46
CA SER A 78 -3.72 -1.59 2.77
C SER A 78 -4.03 -2.84 3.58
N ARG A 79 -3.93 -2.74 4.91
CA ARG A 79 -4.52 -3.74 5.80
C ARG A 79 -6.05 -3.63 5.83
N GLY A 80 -6.72 -4.74 6.10
CA GLY A 80 -8.17 -4.73 6.22
C GLY A 80 -8.70 -3.89 7.39
N ARG A 81 -7.98 -3.83 8.52
CA ARG A 81 -8.39 -3.10 9.74
C ARG A 81 -7.21 -2.49 10.50
N TYR A 82 -7.38 -1.25 10.93
CA TYR A 82 -6.45 -0.49 11.77
C TYR A 82 -6.99 -0.43 13.21
N PHE A 83 -6.76 -1.49 13.99
CA PHE A 83 -7.39 -1.67 15.30
C PHE A 83 -7.18 -0.51 16.29
N LYS A 84 -5.97 0.06 16.31
CA LYS A 84 -5.61 1.17 17.22
C LYS A 84 -6.28 2.49 16.85
N GLU A 85 -6.78 2.61 15.62
CA GLU A 85 -7.34 3.85 15.08
C GLU A 85 -8.86 3.75 14.87
N SER A 86 -9.45 2.57 15.10
CA SER A 86 -10.85 2.27 14.78
C SER A 86 -11.17 2.57 13.30
N LYS A 87 -10.22 2.27 12.41
CA LYS A 87 -10.31 2.47 10.95
C LYS A 87 -10.21 1.16 10.19
N ASN A 88 -10.64 1.15 8.94
CA ASN A 88 -10.58 -0.02 8.06
C ASN A 88 -10.36 0.39 6.59
N VAL A 89 -10.30 -0.59 5.68
CA VAL A 89 -10.07 -0.31 4.25
C VAL A 89 -11.12 0.61 3.62
N ILE A 90 -12.37 0.61 4.09
CA ILE A 90 -13.41 1.51 3.59
C ILE A 90 -13.06 2.97 3.92
N ASP A 91 -12.50 3.23 5.11
CA ASP A 91 -11.98 4.56 5.45
C ASP A 91 -10.82 4.96 4.52
N VAL A 92 -9.98 4.00 4.10
CA VAL A 92 -8.90 4.25 3.12
C VAL A 92 -9.47 4.61 1.76
N VAL A 93 -10.52 3.91 1.30
CA VAL A 93 -11.21 4.26 0.04
C VAL A 93 -11.79 5.67 0.11
N HIS A 94 -12.48 6.01 1.20
CA HIS A 94 -13.02 7.37 1.38
C HIS A 94 -11.91 8.41 1.37
N LEU A 95 -10.80 8.15 2.06
CA LEU A 95 -9.66 9.05 2.09
C LEU A 95 -9.05 9.24 0.69
N LEU A 96 -8.86 8.17 -0.09
CA LEU A 96 -8.33 8.29 -1.45
C LEU A 96 -9.28 9.11 -2.36
N ASN A 97 -10.59 8.90 -2.22
CA ASN A 97 -11.60 9.67 -2.94
C ASN A 97 -11.59 11.16 -2.54
N GLU A 98 -11.45 11.48 -1.25
CA GLU A 98 -11.36 12.87 -0.75
C GLU A 98 -10.19 13.63 -1.40
N PHE A 99 -9.10 12.94 -1.72
CA PHE A 99 -7.92 13.51 -2.38
C PHE A 99 -7.94 13.38 -3.92
N ASN A 100 -9.05 12.92 -4.51
CA ASN A 100 -9.20 12.65 -5.95
C ASN A 100 -8.08 11.73 -6.48
N LEU A 101 -7.80 10.65 -5.76
CA LEU A 101 -6.82 9.64 -6.14
C LEU A 101 -7.52 8.38 -6.64
N ASP A 102 -7.61 8.26 -7.96
CA ASP A 102 -8.00 7.00 -8.60
C ASP A 102 -6.79 6.05 -8.64
N VAL A 103 -6.77 5.12 -7.68
CA VAL A 103 -5.68 4.15 -7.49
C VAL A 103 -6.24 2.76 -7.21
N PRO A 104 -5.73 1.71 -7.86
CA PRO A 104 -6.05 0.34 -7.49
C PRO A 104 -5.64 0.08 -6.04
N LEU A 105 -6.58 -0.47 -5.25
CA LEU A 105 -6.39 -0.76 -3.83
C LEU A 105 -6.46 -2.27 -3.59
N GLY A 106 -5.38 -2.83 -3.06
CA GLY A 106 -5.32 -4.21 -2.59
C GLY A 106 -5.42 -4.28 -1.07
N VAL A 107 -6.19 -5.25 -0.56
CA VAL A 107 -6.12 -5.66 0.85
C VAL A 107 -5.41 -6.99 0.94
N TYR A 108 -4.29 -6.99 1.65
CA TYR A 108 -3.63 -8.23 2.00
C TYR A 108 -4.03 -8.68 3.40
N THR A 109 -4.72 -9.81 3.49
CA THR A 109 -5.16 -10.40 4.77
C THR A 109 -5.09 -11.91 4.71
N ARG A 110 -4.57 -12.56 5.76
CA ARG A 110 -4.64 -14.02 5.89
C ARG A 110 -6.03 -14.51 6.32
N ASP A 111 -6.91 -13.60 6.75
CA ASP A 111 -8.26 -13.93 7.23
C ASP A 111 -9.33 -13.22 6.38
N ARG A 112 -9.49 -13.71 5.16
CA ARG A 112 -10.47 -13.18 4.19
C ARG A 112 -11.91 -13.38 4.67
N VAL A 113 -12.17 -14.49 5.37
CA VAL A 113 -13.51 -14.82 5.87
C VAL A 113 -13.93 -13.83 6.93
N GLU A 114 -13.08 -13.58 7.93
CA GLU A 114 -13.36 -12.63 8.99
C GLU A 114 -13.44 -11.20 8.46
N LEU A 115 -12.58 -10.85 7.49
CA LEU A 115 -12.64 -9.54 6.84
C LEU A 115 -14.01 -9.31 6.19
N LYS A 116 -14.51 -10.26 5.40
CA LYS A 116 -15.83 -10.16 4.75
C LYS A 116 -16.99 -10.14 5.75
N LYS A 117 -16.90 -10.88 6.86
CA LYS A 117 -17.92 -10.85 7.92
C LYS A 117 -18.00 -9.48 8.58
N LYS A 118 -16.84 -8.88 8.87
CA LYS A 118 -16.76 -7.58 9.56
C LYS A 118 -16.96 -6.39 8.64
N LEU A 119 -16.66 -6.54 7.36
CA LEU A 119 -16.81 -5.53 6.32
C LEU A 119 -17.58 -6.15 5.14
N PRO A 120 -18.91 -6.33 5.25
CA PRO A 120 -19.70 -6.98 4.20
C PRO A 120 -19.79 -6.17 2.91
N ASN A 121 -19.60 -4.85 2.99
CA ASN A 121 -19.74 -3.91 1.88
C ASN A 121 -18.38 -3.35 1.43
N ILE A 122 -17.35 -4.20 1.32
CA ILE A 122 -16.08 -3.79 0.73
C ILE A 122 -16.35 -3.39 -0.73
N PRO A 123 -15.95 -2.17 -1.15
CA PRO A 123 -16.17 -1.73 -2.53
C PRO A 123 -15.51 -2.66 -3.55
N GLU A 124 -16.13 -2.87 -4.71
CA GLU A 124 -15.65 -3.81 -5.73
C GLU A 124 -14.26 -3.46 -6.27
N GLN A 125 -13.86 -2.18 -6.23
CA GLN A 125 -12.52 -1.75 -6.61
C GLN A 125 -11.41 -2.26 -5.67
N VAL A 126 -11.76 -2.80 -4.50
CA VAL A 126 -10.81 -3.32 -3.51
C VAL A 126 -10.54 -4.79 -3.76
N GLN A 127 -9.33 -5.10 -4.21
CA GLN A 127 -8.88 -6.47 -4.42
C GLN A 127 -8.41 -7.09 -3.11
N VAL A 128 -9.14 -8.09 -2.58
CA VAL A 128 -8.69 -8.84 -1.39
C VAL A 128 -7.83 -10.03 -1.81
N VAL A 129 -6.59 -10.07 -1.34
CA VAL A 129 -5.61 -11.15 -1.54
C VAL A 129 -5.17 -11.76 -0.21
N ASP A 130 -4.99 -13.08 -0.18
CA ASP A 130 -4.64 -13.84 1.04
C ASP A 130 -3.35 -14.66 0.90
N LYS A 131 -2.81 -14.77 -0.31
CA LYS A 131 -1.52 -15.39 -0.60
C LYS A 131 -0.51 -14.35 -1.04
N ARG A 132 0.74 -14.53 -0.59
CA ARG A 132 1.88 -13.70 -0.99
C ARG A 132 2.05 -13.61 -2.50
N GLN A 133 1.92 -14.73 -3.20
CA GLN A 133 2.06 -14.77 -4.66
C GLN A 133 0.97 -13.96 -5.35
N ASP A 134 -0.26 -13.99 -4.84
CA ASP A 134 -1.38 -13.24 -5.40
C ASP A 134 -1.20 -11.73 -5.15
N LEU A 135 -0.66 -11.34 -4.00
CA LEU A 135 -0.24 -9.97 -3.73
C LEU A 135 0.85 -9.50 -4.71
N LEU A 136 1.87 -10.33 -4.94
CA LEU A 136 2.94 -10.01 -5.90
C LEU A 136 2.38 -9.86 -7.32
N ASN A 137 1.51 -10.79 -7.74
CA ASN A 137 0.85 -10.75 -9.05
C ASN A 137 -0.02 -9.51 -9.20
N PHE A 138 -0.79 -9.15 -8.17
CA PHE A 138 -1.59 -7.94 -8.16
C PHE A 138 -0.74 -6.68 -8.35
N VAL A 139 0.36 -6.54 -7.59
CA VAL A 139 1.25 -5.38 -7.72
C VAL A 139 1.86 -5.32 -9.11
N LYS A 140 2.34 -6.45 -9.65
CA LYS A 140 2.94 -6.52 -10.99
C LYS A 140 1.94 -6.14 -12.07
N ASP A 141 0.72 -6.67 -12.01
CA ASP A 141 -0.36 -6.34 -12.93
C ASP A 141 -0.68 -4.84 -12.90
N LYS A 142 -0.88 -4.25 -11.70
CA LYS A 142 -1.25 -2.83 -11.59
C LYS A 142 -0.13 -1.86 -11.94
N LEU A 143 1.12 -2.29 -11.84
CA LEU A 143 2.28 -1.46 -12.18
C LEU A 143 2.91 -1.80 -13.53
N ASN A 144 2.37 -2.79 -14.27
CA ASN A 144 2.95 -3.33 -15.51
C ASN A 144 4.46 -3.61 -15.35
N LEU A 145 4.79 -4.45 -14.36
CA LEU A 145 6.15 -4.89 -13.99
C LEU A 145 6.40 -6.35 -14.40
#